data_AF-A0A445EQA0-F1
#
_entry.id   AF-A0A445EQA0-F1
#
_cell.length_a   1.000
_cell.length_b   1.000
_cell.length_c   1.000
_cell.angle_alpha   90.00
_cell.angle_beta   90.00
_cell.angle_gamma   90.00
#
_symmetry.space_group_name_H-M   'P 1'
#
loop_
_entity.id
_entity.type
_entity.pdbx_description
1 polymer ?
#
loop_
_entity_poly.entity_id
_entity_poly.type
_entity_poly.pdbx_seq_one_letter_code
_entity_poly.pdbx_strand_id
1 'polypeptide(L)'
;MSLNEGDLYLMTHFTVVPNTGLNRVTKHRFKLLFQYKTSVVSMVSPKIPHSGLCFTSIDEIDQMTKDHHFFIDFVGIITGVRKERDVASYGKLIKVVVLEVFSDG
;
A
#
# COMPACT_ATOMS: atom_id res chain seq x y z
N MET A 1 13.26 9.50 13.73
CA MET A 1 13.10 8.02 13.67
C MET A 1 12.49 7.69 12.33
N SER A 2 13.05 6.73 11.60
CA SER A 2 12.44 6.20 10.38
C SER A 2 11.56 5.01 10.75
N LEU A 3 10.40 4.90 10.10
CA LEU A 3 9.61 3.67 10.12
C LEU A 3 10.03 2.85 8.91
N ASN A 4 10.35 1.59 9.12
CA ASN A 4 10.61 0.67 8.02
C ASN A 4 9.43 -0.28 7.84
N GLU A 5 9.14 -0.60 6.59
CA GLU A 5 8.17 -1.62 6.25
C GLU A 5 8.64 -3.00 6.75
N GLY A 6 7.70 -3.84 7.21
CA GLY A 6 7.99 -5.17 7.76
C GLY A 6 8.36 -5.20 9.25
N ASP A 7 8.74 -4.06 9.83
CA ASP A 7 9.07 -3.95 11.25
C ASP A 7 7.82 -3.74 12.13
N LEU A 8 7.88 -4.23 13.36
CA LEU A 8 6.82 -4.05 14.35
C LEU A 8 7.11 -2.85 15.26
N TYR A 9 6.07 -2.05 15.51
CA TYR A 9 6.16 -0.89 16.38
C TYR A 9 4.99 -0.80 17.36
N LEU A 10 5.29 -0.39 18.59
CA LEU A 10 4.32 0.14 19.53
C LEU A 10 4.20 1.65 19.31
N MET A 11 3.01 2.10 18.91
CA MET A 11 2.73 3.52 18.69
C MET A 11 1.74 4.03 19.74
N THR A 12 2.02 5.18 20.35
CA THR A 12 1.15 5.80 21.37
C THR A 12 1.07 7.31 21.18
N HIS A 13 0.06 7.96 21.78
CA HIS A 13 -0.11 9.41 21.77
C HIS A 13 -0.27 10.05 20.37
N PHE A 14 -0.89 9.33 19.43
CA PHE A 14 -1.32 9.86 18.14
C PHE A 14 -2.76 10.39 18.19
N THR A 15 -3.19 11.09 17.15
CA THR A 15 -4.59 11.49 16.96
C THR A 15 -5.28 10.58 15.97
N VAL A 16 -6.53 10.24 16.25
CA VAL A 16 -7.41 9.52 15.33
C VAL A 16 -8.30 10.54 14.64
N VAL A 17 -8.26 10.61 13.31
CA VAL A 17 -9.06 11.55 12.51
C VAL A 17 -9.89 10.79 11.47
N PRO A 18 -11.01 11.35 10.99
CA PRO A 18 -11.78 10.76 9.89
C PRO A 18 -10.93 10.51 8.64
N ASN A 19 -11.13 9.37 8.00
CA ASN A 19 -10.49 9.02 6.74
C ASN A 19 -11.38 9.46 5.57
N THR A 20 -11.30 10.77 5.26
CA THR A 20 -12.07 11.44 4.20
C THR A 20 -11.17 11.94 3.06
N GLY A 21 -11.77 12.20 1.90
CA GLY A 21 -11.08 12.71 0.70
C GLY A 21 -10.71 11.64 -0.32
N LEU A 22 -10.23 12.08 -1.50
CA LEU A 22 -9.90 11.22 -2.65
C LEU A 22 -8.64 10.37 -2.44
N ASN A 23 -7.75 10.77 -1.52
CA ASN A 23 -6.47 10.09 -1.27
C ASN A 23 -6.61 8.93 -0.26
N ARG A 24 -7.79 8.31 -0.18
CA ARG A 24 -8.06 7.29 0.82
C ARG A 24 -7.56 5.94 0.33
N VAL A 25 -6.57 5.41 1.04
CA VAL A 25 -5.88 4.18 0.64
C VAL A 25 -6.41 2.92 1.35
N THR A 26 -7.17 3.08 2.45
CA THR A 26 -7.79 1.95 3.19
C THR A 26 -9.28 2.18 3.44
N LYS A 27 -10.04 1.08 3.58
CA LYS A 27 -11.48 1.11 3.90
C LYS A 27 -11.80 1.57 5.32
N HIS A 28 -10.80 1.63 6.21
CA HIS A 28 -11.03 1.98 7.60
C HIS A 28 -11.54 3.43 7.72
N ARG A 29 -12.54 3.66 8.58
CA ARG A 29 -13.21 4.97 8.73
C ARG A 29 -12.31 6.07 9.28
N PHE A 30 -11.18 5.69 9.89
CA PHE A 30 -10.24 6.60 10.54
C PHE A 30 -8.81 6.35 10.07
N LYS A 31 -7.98 7.39 10.17
CA LYS A 31 -6.52 7.34 9.97
C LYS A 31 -5.81 7.93 11.19
N LEU A 32 -4.57 7.52 11.39
CA LEU A 32 -3.72 8.03 12.46
C LEU A 32 -2.94 9.25 11.97
N LEU A 33 -2.93 10.31 12.77
CA LEU A 33 -2.12 11.51 12.56
C LEU A 33 -1.09 11.59 13.67
N PHE A 34 0.19 11.59 13.28
CA PHE A 34 1.29 11.76 14.23
C PHE A 34 1.33 13.21 14.69
N GLN A 35 1.50 13.38 15.99
CA GLN A 35 1.70 14.66 16.64
C GLN A 35 3.11 14.72 17.25
N TYR A 36 3.52 15.90 17.68
CA TYR A 36 4.80 16.07 18.38
C TYR A 36 4.97 15.10 19.57
N LYS A 37 3.88 14.80 20.29
CA LYS A 37 3.89 13.88 21.43
C LYS A 37 3.81 12.39 21.07
N THR A 38 3.63 12.04 19.79
CA THR A 38 3.52 10.65 19.37
C THR A 38 4.82 9.92 19.66
N SER A 39 4.72 8.79 20.36
CA SER A 39 5.84 7.92 20.66
C SER A 39 5.75 6.67 19.79
N VAL A 40 6.87 6.28 19.18
CA VAL A 40 7.00 5.06 18.39
C VAL A 40 8.21 4.29 18.92
N VAL A 41 7.98 3.03 19.30
CA VAL A 41 9.01 2.15 19.87
C VAL A 41 9.06 0.89 19.04
N SER A 42 10.25 0.51 18.55
CA SER A 42 10.44 -0.76 17.84
C SER A 42 10.24 -1.92 18.81
N MET A 43 9.57 -2.97 18.34
CA MET A 43 9.19 -4.13 19.14
C MET A 43 9.68 -5.40 18.45
N VAL A 44 10.22 -6.34 19.24
CA VAL A 44 10.49 -7.70 18.76
C VAL A 44 9.36 -8.58 19.26
N SER A 45 8.37 -8.86 18.41
CA SER A 45 7.31 -9.84 18.70
C SER A 45 6.99 -10.65 17.46
N PRO A 46 6.85 -11.98 17.57
CA PRO A 46 6.68 -12.87 16.43
C PRO A 46 5.26 -12.89 15.84
N LYS A 47 4.31 -12.09 16.32
CA LYS A 47 2.89 -12.25 15.95
C LYS A 47 2.19 -10.92 15.65
N ILE A 48 2.21 -10.53 14.38
CA ILE A 48 1.05 -9.91 13.74
C ILE A 48 0.41 -11.01 12.88
N PRO A 49 -0.83 -11.43 13.15
CA PRO A 49 -1.40 -12.63 12.56
C PRO A 49 -1.73 -12.53 11.06
N HIS A 50 -1.78 -11.31 10.49
CA HIS A 50 -2.18 -11.10 9.10
C HIS A 50 -1.41 -9.93 8.48
N SER A 51 -0.95 -10.07 7.24
CA SER A 51 -0.24 -9.02 6.48
C SER A 51 -1.07 -7.76 6.23
N GLY A 52 -2.37 -7.78 6.56
CA GLY A 52 -3.31 -6.70 6.26
C GLY A 52 -3.75 -6.65 4.80
N LEU A 53 -3.30 -7.61 3.98
CA LEU A 53 -3.59 -7.68 2.55
C LEU A 53 -4.95 -8.35 2.30
N CYS A 54 -5.70 -7.83 1.33
CA CYS A 54 -6.95 -8.37 0.85
C CYS A 54 -6.85 -8.60 -0.66
N PHE A 55 -6.34 -9.76 -1.04
CA PHE A 55 -6.05 -10.06 -2.44
C PHE A 55 -7.32 -10.13 -3.31
N THR A 56 -7.25 -9.44 -4.44
CA THR A 56 -8.17 -9.50 -5.58
C THR A 56 -7.48 -10.28 -6.70
N SER A 57 -8.18 -11.20 -7.38
CA SER A 57 -7.60 -11.94 -8.49
C SER A 57 -7.38 -11.04 -9.71
N ILE A 58 -6.42 -11.39 -10.56
CA ILE A 58 -6.14 -10.61 -11.78
C ILE A 58 -7.35 -10.61 -12.72
N ASP A 59 -8.08 -11.72 -12.81
CA ASP A 59 -9.32 -11.81 -13.60
C ASP A 59 -10.39 -10.82 -13.13
N GLU A 60 -10.57 -10.66 -11.81
CA GLU A 60 -11.50 -9.66 -11.25
C GLU A 60 -11.08 -8.23 -11.59
N ILE A 61 -9.76 -7.95 -11.64
CA ILE A 61 -9.19 -6.66 -12.01
C ILE A 61 -9.41 -6.37 -13.49
N ASP A 62 -9.09 -7.34 -14.36
CA ASP A 62 -9.20 -7.23 -15.82
C ASP A 62 -10.64 -6.99 -16.26
N GLN A 63 -11.58 -7.75 -15.69
CA GLN A 63 -13.01 -7.61 -15.99
C GLN A 63 -13.65 -6.35 -15.37
N MET A 64 -12.90 -5.57 -14.56
CA MET A 64 -13.39 -4.39 -13.83
C MET A 64 -14.71 -4.64 -13.08
N THR A 65 -14.89 -5.87 -12.57
CA THR A 65 -16.17 -6.34 -12.00
C THR A 65 -16.57 -5.64 -10.70
N LYS A 66 -15.62 -4.91 -10.08
CA LYS A 66 -15.82 -4.13 -8.85
C LYS A 66 -15.40 -2.69 -9.11
N ASP A 67 -16.19 -1.74 -8.60
CA ASP A 67 -15.79 -0.34 -8.54
C ASP A 67 -14.74 -0.19 -7.43
N HIS A 68 -13.48 -0.06 -7.84
CA HIS A 68 -12.35 0.04 -6.94
C HIS A 68 -12.16 1.51 -6.53
N HIS A 69 -12.96 1.98 -5.57
CA HIS A 69 -12.75 3.29 -4.93
C HIS A 69 -11.50 3.35 -4.03
N PHE A 70 -10.75 2.25 -3.92
CA PHE A 70 -9.58 2.08 -3.07
C PHE A 70 -8.50 1.28 -3.82
N PHE A 71 -7.30 1.23 -3.26
CA PHE A 71 -6.23 0.40 -3.80
C PHE A 71 -6.56 -1.10 -3.73
N ILE A 72 -5.96 -1.84 -4.65
CA ILE A 72 -6.14 -3.27 -4.86
C ILE A 72 -4.85 -3.97 -4.47
N ASP A 73 -4.97 -5.03 -3.67
CA ASP A 73 -3.86 -5.94 -3.42
C ASP A 73 -3.99 -7.10 -4.42
N PHE A 74 -2.94 -7.45 -5.15
CA PHE A 74 -2.91 -8.64 -5.99
C PHE A 74 -1.58 -9.38 -5.82
N VAL A 75 -1.57 -10.65 -6.18
CA VAL A 75 -0.37 -11.49 -6.14
C VAL A 75 -0.28 -12.28 -7.43
N GLY A 76 0.93 -12.44 -7.95
CA GLY A 76 1.19 -13.20 -9.16
C GLY A 76 2.68 -13.43 -9.37
N ILE A 77 3.00 -14.25 -10.36
CA ILE A 77 4.36 -14.60 -10.76
C ILE A 77 4.84 -13.56 -11.77
N ILE A 78 5.98 -12.93 -11.49
CA ILE A 78 6.62 -12.03 -12.46
C ILE A 78 7.24 -12.89 -13.56
N THR A 79 6.76 -12.72 -14.79
CA THR A 79 7.25 -13.42 -15.99
C THR A 79 8.15 -12.56 -16.87
N GLY A 80 8.10 -11.24 -16.69
CA GLY A 80 8.88 -10.29 -17.47
C GLY A 80 9.09 -8.96 -16.75
N VAL A 81 10.23 -8.33 -17.01
CA VAL A 81 10.57 -6.99 -16.47
C VAL A 81 11.16 -6.18 -17.61
N ARG A 82 10.57 -5.01 -17.89
CA ARG A 82 11.04 -4.11 -18.94
C ARG A 82 11.16 -2.69 -18.41
N LYS A 83 12.33 -2.09 -18.59
CA LYS A 83 12.50 -0.65 -18.36
C LYS A 83 11.95 0.11 -19.56
N GLU A 84 11.08 1.08 -19.30
CA GLU A 84 10.54 1.98 -20.32
C GLU A 84 11.31 3.31 -20.32
N ARG A 85 11.01 4.16 -21.30
CA ARG A 85 11.54 5.52 -21.33
C ARG A 85 11.00 6.32 -20.15
N ASP A 86 11.88 7.08 -19.51
CA ASP A 86 11.48 7.98 -18.43
C ASP A 86 10.46 9.01 -18.95
N VAL A 87 9.41 9.28 -18.17
CA VAL A 87 8.28 10.14 -18.56
C VAL A 87 8.37 11.46 -17.81
N ALA A 88 8.23 12.58 -18.52
CA ALA A 88 8.11 13.90 -17.89
C ALA A 88 6.69 14.09 -17.34
N SER A 89 6.58 14.37 -16.03
CA SER A 89 5.30 14.66 -15.37
C SER A 89 5.49 15.65 -14.23
N TYR A 90 4.64 16.67 -14.15
CA TYR A 90 4.72 17.77 -13.17
C TYR A 90 6.13 18.38 -13.02
N GLY A 91 6.84 18.55 -14.14
CA GLY A 91 8.20 19.12 -14.16
C GLY A 91 9.32 18.18 -13.66
N LYS A 92 9.02 16.90 -13.42
CA LYS A 92 10.00 15.88 -13.02
C LYS A 92 10.06 14.74 -14.04
N LEU A 93 11.24 14.15 -14.21
CA LEU A 93 11.40 12.89 -14.93
C LEU A 93 11.09 11.73 -13.99
N ILE A 94 10.12 10.90 -14.38
CA ILE A 94 9.68 9.71 -13.65
C ILE A 94 10.23 8.48 -14.36
N LYS A 95 10.94 7.63 -13.62
CA LYS A 95 11.40 6.33 -14.11
C LYS A 95 10.23 5.37 -14.22
N VAL A 96 10.09 4.69 -15.36
CA VAL A 96 8.99 3.75 -15.62
C VAL A 96 9.55 2.34 -15.83
N VAL A 97 8.97 1.37 -15.14
CA VAL A 97 9.24 -0.06 -15.29
C VAL A 97 7.90 -0.77 -15.47
N VAL A 98 7.83 -1.63 -16.48
CA VAL A 98 6.69 -2.51 -16.72
C VAL A 98 7.03 -3.90 -16.20
N LEU A 99 6.12 -4.45 -15.40
CA LEU A 99 6.17 -5.82 -14.91
C LEU A 99 5.09 -6.62 -15.62
N GLU A 100 5.47 -7.75 -16.21
CA GLU A 100 4.55 -8.74 -16.74
C GLU A 100 4.29 -9.75 -15.62
N VAL A 101 3.01 -9.93 -15.27
CA VAL A 101 2.58 -10.74 -14.14
C VAL A 101 1.57 -11.78 -14.62
N PHE A 102 1.82 -13.03 -14.27
CA PHE A 102 0.92 -14.16 -14.49
C PHE A 102 0.28 -14.57 -13.16
N SER A 103 -1.03 -14.73 -13.10
CA SER A 103 -1.68 -15.51 -12.04
C SER A 103 -2.48 -16.63 -12.65
N ASP A 104 -2.36 -17.82 -12.08
CA ASP A 104 -3.35 -18.87 -12.29
C ASP A 104 -4.60 -18.43 -11.51
N GLY A 105 -5.72 -18.25 -12.21
CA GLY A 105 -6.95 -17.62 -11.69
C GLY A 105 -7.49 -18.26 -10.42
#